data_AF-A0A7W1J4E0-F1
#
_entry.id   AF-A0A7W1J4E0-F1
#
_cell.length_a   1.000
_cell.length_b   1.000
_cell.length_c   1.000
_cell.angle_alpha   90.00
_cell.angle_beta   90.00
_cell.angle_gamma   90.00
#
_symmetry.space_group_name_H-M   'P 1'
#
loop_
_entity.id
_entity.type
_entity.pdbx_description
1 polymer ?
#
loop_
_entity_poly.entity_id
_entity_poly.type
_entity_poly.pdbx_seq_one_letter_code
_entity_poly.pdbx_strand_id
1 'polypeptide(L)' 'SGRSQVAFVIGGPLGLSPEVLKRSNELWSFGSITLPHALAKVVLLEQLYRAAKIHRNEKYHW' A
#
# COMPACT_ATOMS: atom_id res chain seq x y z
N SER A 1 -6.21 14.70 -11.52
CA SER A 1 -6.85 13.50 -12.11
C SER A 1 -8.24 13.20 -11.55
N GLY A 2 -8.76 13.93 -10.54
CA GLY A 2 -10.15 13.78 -10.07
C GLY A 2 -10.48 12.45 -9.37
N ARG A 3 -9.47 11.65 -9.00
CA ARG A 3 -9.67 10.37 -8.32
C ARG A 3 -9.73 10.57 -6.81
N SER A 4 -10.91 10.34 -6.23
CA SER A 4 -11.14 10.45 -4.78
C SER A 4 -11.35 9.11 -4.09
N GLN A 5 -11.36 8.02 -4.85
CA GLN A 5 -11.49 6.66 -4.33
C GLN A 5 -10.24 5.86 -4.67
N VAL A 6 -9.65 5.28 -3.65
CA VAL A 6 -8.45 4.44 -3.74
C VAL A 6 -8.69 3.19 -2.91
N ALA A 7 -8.33 2.03 -3.46
CA ALA A 7 -8.39 0.76 -2.75
C ALA A 7 -7.00 0.11 -2.81
N PHE A 8 -6.55 -0.40 -1.67
CA PHE A 8 -5.34 -1.20 -1.56
C PHE A 8 -5.71 -2.66 -1.38
N VAL A 9 -5.01 -3.55 -2.08
CA VAL A 9 -5.25 -4.99 -2.03
C VAL A 9 -3.98 -5.68 -1.57
N ILE A 10 -4.07 -6.43 -0.48
CA ILE A 10 -3.00 -7.29 0.03
C ILE A 10 -3.46 -8.74 -0.14
N GLY A 11 -2.65 -9.54 -0.84
CA GLY A 11 -2.95 -10.94 -1.07
C GLY A 11 -2.86 -11.79 0.20
N GLY A 12 -3.44 -12.98 0.12
CA GLY A 12 -3.26 -14.01 1.14
C GLY A 12 -1.91 -14.72 1.02
N PRO A 13 -1.72 -15.85 1.71
CA PRO A 13 -0.48 -16.64 1.66
C PRO A 13 -0.07 -17.07 0.24
N LEU A 14 -1.03 -17.27 -0.67
CA LEU A 14 -0.79 -17.67 -2.06
C LEU A 14 -0.61 -16.47 -3.01
N GLY A 15 -0.63 -15.24 -2.51
CA GLY A 15 -0.54 -14.02 -3.31
C GLY A 15 -1.88 -13.59 -3.90
N LEU A 16 -1.81 -12.83 -5.01
CA LEU A 16 -2.97 -12.32 -5.75
C LEU A 16 -3.16 -13.09 -7.04
N SER A 17 -4.42 -13.28 -7.45
CA SER A 17 -4.71 -13.94 -8.72
C SER A 17 -4.28 -13.06 -9.91
N PRO A 18 -3.96 -13.66 -11.07
CA PRO A 18 -3.60 -12.92 -12.28
C PRO A 18 -4.65 -11.88 -12.70
N GLU A 19 -5.93 -12.16 -12.47
CA GLU A 19 -7.04 -11.25 -12.79
C GLU A 19 -7.01 -9.99 -11.92
N VAL A 20 -6.69 -10.14 -10.63
CA VAL A 20 -6.53 -8.99 -9.71
C VAL A 20 -5.32 -8.14 -10.11
N LEU A 21 -4.20 -8.79 -10.46
CA LEU A 21 -2.99 -8.10 -10.93
C LEU A 21 -3.25 -7.37 -12.26
N LYS A 22 -3.97 -7.98 -13.19
CA LYS A 22 -4.35 -7.35 -14.47
C LYS A 22 -5.33 -6.19 -14.27
N ARG A 23 -6.20 -6.25 -13.26
CA ARG A 23 -7.14 -5.18 -12.93
C ARG A 23 -6.48 -4.02 -12.17
N SER A 24 -5.36 -4.23 -11.50
CA SER A 24 -4.74 -3.18 -10.70
C SER A 24 -4.31 -2.01 -11.56
N ASN A 25 -4.43 -0.81 -11.01
CA ASN A 25 -3.97 0.40 -11.70
C ASN A 25 -2.46 0.61 -11.51
N GLU A 26 -1.92 0.10 -10.40
CA GLU A 26 -0.51 0.18 -10.02
C GLU A 26 -0.13 -1.09 -9.26
N LEU A 27 1.17 -1.42 -9.25
CA LEU A 27 1.75 -2.48 -8.42
C LEU A 27 2.80 -1.87 -7.51
N TRP A 28 2.65 -2.07 -6.20
CA TRP A 28 3.54 -1.51 -5.19
C TRP A 28 4.35 -2.61 -4.51
N SER A 29 5.58 -2.29 -4.14
CA SER A 29 6.46 -3.16 -3.37
C SER A 29 6.98 -2.43 -2.14
N PHE A 30 7.03 -3.13 -1.01
CA PHE A 30 7.69 -2.65 0.22
C PHE A 30 9.18 -3.02 0.29
N GLY A 31 9.74 -3.57 -0.78
CA GLY A 31 11.12 -4.06 -0.86
C GLY A 31 11.21 -5.47 -1.42
N SER A 32 12.41 -6.04 -1.42
CA SER A 32 12.66 -7.39 -1.96
C SER A 32 12.29 -8.53 -1.00
N ILE A 33 12.08 -8.23 0.28
CA ILE A 33 11.73 -9.24 1.30
C ILE A 33 10.25 -9.61 1.25
N THR A 34 9.93 -10.85 1.58
CA THR A 34 8.54 -11.29 1.75
C THR A 34 8.06 -10.97 3.17
N LEU A 35 7.05 -10.12 3.28
CA LEU A 35 6.40 -9.80 4.55
C LEU A 35 5.18 -10.71 4.77
N PRO A 36 4.94 -11.22 6.00
CA PRO A 36 3.65 -11.82 6.34
C PRO A 36 2.52 -10.83 6.05
N HIS A 37 1.40 -11.29 5.47
CA HIS A 37 0.31 -10.41 5.03
C HIS A 37 -0.23 -9.49 6.14
N ALA A 38 -0.26 -9.95 7.39
CA ALA A 38 -0.65 -9.15 8.55
C ALA A 38 0.34 -7.99 8.80
N LEU A 39 1.64 -8.25 8.68
CA LEU A 39 2.68 -7.22 8.82
C LEU A 39 2.66 -6.26 7.64
N ALA A 40 2.51 -6.75 6.40
CA ALA A 40 2.38 -5.91 5.21
C ALA A 40 1.22 -4.91 5.33
N LYS A 41 0.11 -5.30 5.97
CA LYS A 41 -1.02 -4.41 6.26
C LYS A 41 -0.66 -3.29 7.24
N VAL A 42 0.08 -3.60 8.30
CA VAL A 42 0.54 -2.60 9.28
C VAL A 42 1.51 -1.62 8.62
N VAL A 43 2.47 -2.13 7.83
CA VAL A 43 3.42 -1.30 7.09
C VAL A 43 2.70 -0.39 6.10
N LEU A 44 1.72 -0.91 5.33
CA LEU A 44 0.91 -0.10 4.42
C LEU A 44 0.20 1.05 5.15
N LEU A 45 -0.46 0.77 6.27
CA LEU A 45 -1.20 1.78 7.02
C LEU A 45 -0.27 2.87 7.59
N GLU A 46 0.89 2.47 8.10
CA GLU A 46 1.90 3.43 8.56
C GLU A 46 2.41 4.30 7.41
N GLN A 47 2.71 3.72 6.24
CA GLN A 47 3.14 4.47 5.07
C GLN A 47 2.07 5.43 4.54
N LEU A 48 0.79 5.06 4.59
CA LEU A 48 -0.32 5.95 4.23
C LEU A 48 -0.46 7.10 5.22
N TYR A 49 -0.32 6.83 6.53
CA TYR A 49 -0.30 7.86 7.55
C TYR A 49 0.87 8.83 7.32
N ARG A 50 2.08 8.30 7.12
CA ARG A 50 3.28 9.04 6.74
C ARG A 50 3.07 9.94 5.53
N ALA A 51 2.52 9.40 4.44
CA ALA A 51 2.23 10.15 3.23
C ALA A 51 1.24 11.29 3.50
N ALA A 52 0.20 11.05 4.30
CA ALA A 52 -0.77 12.09 4.68
C ALA A 52 -0.12 13.21 5.51
N LYS A 53 0.77 12.88 6.45
CA LYS A 53 1.50 13.88 7.26
C LYS A 53 2.44 14.73 6.40
N ILE A 54 3.18 14.10 5.48
CA ILE A 54 4.02 14.79 4.50
C ILE A 54 3.17 15.71 3.61
N HIS A 55 2.04 15.22 3.10
CA HIS A 55 1.15 16.00 2.25
C HIS A 55 0.58 17.25 2.96
N ARG A 56 0.34 17.15 4.28
CA ARG A 56 -0.14 18.26 5.12
C ARG A 56 0.97 19.16 5.66
N ASN A 57 2.23 18.88 5.31
CA ASN A 57 3.40 19.56 5.85
C ASN A 57 3.45 19.53 7.39
N GLU A 58 2.96 18.44 7.99
CA GLU A 58 2.97 18.23 9.43
C GLU A 58 4.23 17.46 9.84
N LYS A 59 4.88 17.89 10.93
CA LYS A 59 6.04 17.17 11.47
C LYS A 59 5.62 15.77 11.93
N TYR A 60 6.23 14.76 11.32
CA TYR A 60 6.10 13.34 11.67
C TYR A 60 7.31 12.57 11.12
N HIS A 61 7.76 12.98 9.94
CA HIS A 61 9.13 12.79 9.48
C HIS A 61 9.85 14.13 9.56
N TRP A 62 11.14 14.03 9.86
CA TRP A 62 12.04 15.14 10.18
C TRP A 62 12.16 16.13 9.03
#